data_AF-A0A7S0NWI6-F1
#
_entry.id   AF-A0A7S0NWI6-F1
#
_cell.length_a   1.000
_cell.length_b   1.000
_cell.length_c   1.000
_cell.angle_alpha   90.00
_cell.angle_beta   90.00
_cell.angle_gamma   90.00
#
_symmetry.space_group_name_H-M   'P 1'
#
loop_
_entity.id
_entity.type
_entity.pdbx_description
1 polymer ?
#
loop_
_entity_poly.entity_id
_entity_poly.type
_entity_poly.pdbx_seq_one_letter_code
_entity_poly.pdbx_strand_id
1 'polypeptide(L)'
;MECCEGRWLTISDNYALLLLDAVWATLLLHSCDGSLAQLSKQREASARMDKARSLLQALHGPDWQRLAMREDTGAQRAIYCRLFVLQGALAYHRGDLHDARSLLNRSEGLRRELTLTADDDEKVAQLLSMGFDSRTARAALLACGKDVLRAAACIVEKRDAALRLRRSDQLRREQQRELVAFGTTAAGHHVALDALNSLVSLGYPRPLAAEALRRCENNMDASLTQLTSEEAQVALDTLACASPASARASSCVAAP
;
A
#
# COMPACT_ATOMS: atom_id res chain seq x y z
N MET A 1 32.94 -9.27 -22.18
CA MET A 1 32.22 -8.26 -21.37
C MET A 1 31.09 -7.75 -22.23
N GLU A 2 29.91 -8.34 -22.08
CA GLU A 2 28.71 -7.87 -22.75
C GLU A 2 28.32 -6.53 -22.13
N CYS A 3 28.50 -5.46 -22.90
CA CYS A 3 28.08 -4.12 -22.52
C CYS A 3 26.57 -4.15 -22.27
N CYS A 4 26.14 -3.79 -21.06
CA CYS A 4 24.73 -3.60 -20.74
C CYS A 4 24.07 -2.72 -21.82
N GLU A 5 23.07 -3.24 -22.51
CA GLU A 5 22.32 -2.47 -23.51
C GLU A 5 21.80 -1.18 -22.86
N GLY A 6 22.11 -0.02 -23.45
CA GLY A 6 21.72 1.30 -22.93
C GLY A 6 20.20 1.49 -22.75
N ARG A 7 19.39 0.57 -23.29
CA ARG A 7 17.95 0.45 -23.07
C ARG A 7 17.55 0.38 -21.59
N TRP A 8 18.35 -0.28 -20.75
CA TRP A 8 17.99 -0.45 -19.33
C TRP A 8 18.16 0.84 -18.52
N LEU A 9 19.06 1.74 -18.96
CA LEU A 9 19.28 3.04 -18.34
C LEU A 9 18.11 4.01 -18.53
N THR A 10 17.24 3.75 -19.51
CA THR A 10 16.04 4.55 -19.78
C THR A 10 14.78 4.06 -19.06
N ILE A 11 14.85 2.95 -18.33
CA ILE A 11 13.68 2.34 -17.67
C ILE A 11 13.50 2.85 -16.23
N SER A 12 14.56 3.39 -15.63
CA SER A 12 14.57 3.87 -14.25
C SER A 12 15.01 5.33 -14.18
N ASP A 13 14.46 6.05 -13.19
CA ASP A 13 14.77 7.46 -12.91
C ASP A 13 16.24 7.65 -12.47
N ASN A 14 16.94 6.57 -12.11
CA ASN A 14 18.32 6.58 -11.59
C ASN A 14 19.31 7.33 -12.49
N TYR A 15 19.21 7.15 -13.81
CA TYR A 15 20.15 7.82 -14.72
C TYR A 15 19.89 9.33 -14.77
N ALA A 16 18.62 9.75 -14.76
CA ALA A 16 18.28 11.16 -14.69
C ALA A 16 18.76 11.78 -13.37
N LEU A 17 18.59 11.09 -12.25
CA LEU A 17 19.06 11.54 -10.93
C LEU A 17 20.57 11.76 -10.91
N LEU A 18 21.35 10.80 -11.44
CA LEU A 18 22.81 10.92 -11.52
C LEU A 18 23.24 12.14 -12.35
N LEU A 19 22.53 12.43 -13.45
CA LEU A 19 22.79 13.61 -14.26
C LEU A 19 22.51 14.90 -13.48
N LEU A 20 21.44 14.94 -12.67
CA LEU A 20 21.16 16.08 -11.79
C LEU A 20 22.24 16.26 -10.71
N ASP A 21 22.72 15.16 -10.12
CA ASP A 21 23.85 15.19 -9.17
C ASP A 21 25.12 15.76 -9.81
N ALA A 22 25.46 15.32 -11.03
CA ALA A 22 26.61 15.81 -11.77
C ALA A 22 26.52 17.30 -12.10
N VAL A 23 25.33 17.79 -12.48
CA VAL A 23 25.09 19.22 -12.71
C VAL A 23 25.25 20.01 -11.41
N TRP A 24 24.69 19.52 -10.31
CA TRP A 24 24.84 20.16 -9.00
C TRP A 24 26.29 20.29 -8.57
N ALA A 25 27.08 19.21 -8.70
CA ALA A 25 28.52 19.25 -8.41
C ALA A 25 29.24 20.29 -9.28
N THR A 26 28.86 20.42 -10.56
CA THR A 26 29.43 21.41 -11.46
C THR A 26 29.10 22.85 -11.02
N LEU A 27 27.88 23.11 -10.57
CA LEU A 27 27.46 24.42 -10.04
C LEU A 27 28.17 24.79 -8.74
N LEU A 28 28.38 23.81 -7.84
CA LEU A 28 29.16 24.03 -6.62
C LEU A 28 30.60 24.43 -6.94
N LEU A 29 31.24 23.76 -7.91
CA LEU A 29 32.59 24.11 -8.36
C LEU A 29 32.64 25.50 -9.02
N HIS A 30 31.60 25.88 -9.76
CA HIS A 30 31.48 27.22 -10.37
C HIS A 30 31.47 28.34 -9.31
N SER A 31 30.93 28.08 -8.13
CA SER A 31 30.88 29.06 -7.04
C SER A 31 32.25 29.32 -6.39
N CYS A 32 33.24 28.46 -6.65
CA CYS A 32 34.55 28.49 -6.02
C CYS A 32 35.69 28.95 -6.96
N ASP A 33 35.48 28.95 -8.27
CA ASP A 33 36.53 29.14 -9.27
C ASP A 33 36.07 30.13 -10.36
N GLY A 34 36.95 31.05 -10.79
CA GLY A 34 36.61 32.16 -11.71
C GLY A 34 37.22 32.08 -13.11
N SER A 35 37.50 30.88 -13.63
CA SER A 35 38.42 30.65 -14.76
C SER A 35 37.75 30.28 -16.10
N LEU A 36 38.46 30.33 -17.24
CA LEU A 36 37.95 29.93 -18.58
C LEU A 36 37.51 28.46 -18.69
N ALA A 37 38.04 27.56 -17.85
CA ALA A 37 37.57 26.17 -17.72
C ALA A 37 36.10 26.06 -17.26
N GLN A 38 35.51 27.17 -16.82
CA GLN A 38 34.11 27.31 -16.42
C GLN A 38 33.14 27.16 -17.60
N LEU A 39 33.47 27.69 -18.77
CA LEU A 39 32.58 27.72 -19.92
C LEU A 39 32.36 26.33 -20.53
N SER A 40 33.41 25.50 -20.61
CA SER A 40 33.30 24.12 -21.08
C SER A 40 32.50 23.25 -20.10
N LYS A 41 32.79 23.36 -18.80
CA LYS A 41 32.02 22.70 -17.73
C LYS A 41 30.55 23.12 -17.72
N GLN A 42 30.26 24.40 -17.96
CA GLN A 42 28.90 24.91 -18.04
C GLN A 42 28.15 24.35 -19.26
N ARG A 43 28.80 24.26 -20.43
CA ARG A 43 28.19 23.60 -21.61
C ARG A 43 27.88 22.13 -21.35
N GLU A 44 28.80 21.39 -20.74
CA GLU A 44 28.53 19.99 -20.40
C GLU A 44 27.40 19.85 -19.36
N ALA A 45 27.38 20.70 -18.33
CA ALA A 45 26.29 20.71 -17.35
C ALA A 45 24.94 21.00 -18.01
N SER A 46 24.93 21.88 -19.02
CA SER A 46 23.74 22.18 -19.82
C SER A 46 23.26 20.95 -20.60
N ALA A 47 24.17 20.27 -21.31
CA ALA A 47 23.84 19.05 -22.06
C ALA A 47 23.34 17.92 -21.13
N ARG A 48 23.97 17.74 -19.96
CA ARG A 48 23.52 16.79 -18.94
C ARG A 48 22.13 17.15 -18.41
N MET A 49 21.85 18.44 -18.21
CA MET A 49 20.55 18.94 -17.76
C MET A 49 19.44 18.68 -18.79
N ASP A 50 19.69 18.95 -20.06
CA ASP A 50 18.74 18.68 -21.14
C ASP A 50 18.47 17.18 -21.28
N LYS A 51 19.51 16.37 -21.14
CA LYS A 51 19.37 14.91 -21.14
C LYS A 51 18.53 14.43 -19.96
N ALA A 52 18.81 14.90 -18.73
CA ALA A 52 18.03 14.55 -17.55
C ALA A 52 16.55 14.91 -17.73
N ARG A 53 16.25 16.11 -18.24
CA ARG A 53 14.89 16.55 -18.57
C ARG A 53 14.22 15.59 -19.56
N SER A 54 14.90 15.24 -20.65
CA SER A 54 14.35 14.34 -21.66
C SER A 54 14.03 12.95 -21.12
N LEU A 55 14.88 12.42 -20.24
CA LEU A 55 14.67 11.11 -19.60
C LEU A 55 13.45 11.14 -18.68
N LEU A 56 13.33 12.17 -17.84
CA LEU A 56 12.17 12.36 -16.97
C LEU A 56 10.88 12.53 -17.80
N GLN A 57 10.90 13.31 -18.88
CA GLN A 57 9.74 13.45 -19.78
C GLN A 57 9.38 12.12 -20.47
N ALA A 58 10.38 11.33 -20.87
CA ALA A 58 10.16 10.01 -21.45
C ALA A 58 9.58 9.01 -20.43
N LEU A 59 9.87 9.16 -19.14
CA LEU A 59 9.36 8.31 -18.06
C LEU A 59 7.96 8.75 -17.62
N HIS A 60 7.77 10.04 -17.34
CA HIS A 60 6.54 10.57 -16.72
C HIS A 60 5.52 11.17 -17.70
N GLY A 61 5.91 11.34 -18.97
CA GLY A 61 5.07 11.94 -20.01
C GLY A 61 5.14 13.47 -20.03
N PRO A 62 4.56 14.09 -21.08
CA PRO A 62 4.37 15.54 -21.09
C PRO A 62 3.50 15.94 -19.89
N ASP A 63 3.83 17.07 -19.27
CA ASP A 63 3.14 17.62 -18.09
C ASP A 63 2.87 16.63 -16.96
N TRP A 64 3.75 15.63 -16.80
CA TRP A 64 3.67 14.66 -15.70
C TRP A 64 2.40 13.80 -15.72
N GLN A 65 1.75 13.64 -16.88
CA GLN A 65 0.46 12.93 -16.96
C GLN A 65 0.52 11.50 -16.39
N ARG A 66 1.63 10.78 -16.57
CA ARG A 66 1.79 9.42 -16.02
C ARG A 66 2.12 9.39 -14.53
N LEU A 67 2.48 10.53 -13.92
CA LEU A 67 2.77 10.61 -12.50
C LEU A 67 1.54 10.54 -11.62
N ALA A 68 0.39 10.99 -12.11
CA ALA A 68 -0.87 10.97 -11.35
C ALA A 68 -1.35 9.54 -11.03
N MET A 69 -0.91 8.55 -11.82
CA MET A 69 -1.32 7.15 -11.70
C MET A 69 -0.37 6.32 -10.82
N ARG A 70 0.73 6.91 -10.35
CA ARG A 70 1.72 6.21 -9.53
C ARG A 70 1.45 6.40 -8.04
N GLU A 71 1.80 5.42 -7.22
CA GLU A 71 1.68 5.54 -5.75
C GLU A 71 2.75 6.49 -5.16
N ASP A 72 3.88 6.66 -5.85
CA ASP A 72 5.02 7.49 -5.44
C ASP A 72 5.03 8.91 -6.04
N THR A 73 3.87 9.42 -6.47
CA THR A 73 3.73 10.74 -7.14
C THR A 73 4.48 11.85 -6.40
N GLY A 74 4.38 11.92 -5.07
CA GLY A 74 5.02 12.97 -4.27
C GLY A 74 6.55 12.94 -4.37
N ALA A 75 7.16 11.75 -4.23
CA ALA A 75 8.61 11.59 -4.32
C ALA A 75 9.13 11.96 -5.71
N GLN A 76 8.41 11.56 -6.75
CA GLN A 76 8.76 11.86 -8.12
C GLN A 76 8.60 13.34 -8.48
N ARG A 77 7.56 14.01 -7.95
CA ARG A 77 7.41 15.47 -8.08
C ARG A 77 8.55 16.24 -7.41
N ALA A 78 9.14 15.70 -6.33
CA ALA A 78 10.32 16.30 -5.72
C ALA A 78 11.55 16.29 -6.65
N ILE A 79 11.67 15.30 -7.53
CA ILE A 79 12.72 15.28 -8.56
C ILE A 79 12.56 16.47 -9.51
N TYR A 80 11.33 16.81 -9.89
CA TYR A 80 11.06 18.00 -10.72
C TYR A 80 11.35 19.31 -9.98
N CYS A 81 11.11 19.37 -8.67
CA CYS A 81 11.56 20.51 -7.86
C CYS A 81 13.08 20.70 -7.99
N ARG A 82 13.86 19.62 -7.87
CA ARG A 82 15.32 19.63 -8.05
C ARG A 82 15.73 20.03 -9.48
N LEU A 83 15.08 19.47 -10.49
CA LEU A 83 15.30 19.80 -11.90
C LEU A 83 15.18 21.31 -12.14
N PHE A 84 14.08 21.92 -11.69
CA PHE A 84 13.83 23.34 -11.89
C PHE A 84 14.81 24.24 -11.12
N VAL A 85 15.20 23.87 -9.90
CA VAL A 85 16.23 24.61 -9.15
C VAL A 85 17.55 24.64 -9.92
N LEU A 86 18.01 23.48 -10.39
CA LEU A 86 19.28 23.38 -11.09
C LEU A 86 19.25 24.07 -12.46
N GLN A 87 18.12 24.03 -13.16
CA GLN A 87 17.94 24.79 -14.41
C GLN A 87 17.93 26.29 -14.16
N GLY A 88 17.23 26.74 -13.11
CA GLY A 88 17.21 28.14 -12.72
C GLY A 88 18.60 28.65 -12.33
N ALA A 89 19.38 27.85 -11.60
CA ALA A 89 20.76 28.15 -11.27
C ALA A 89 21.65 28.25 -12.53
N LEU A 90 21.54 27.29 -13.47
CA LEU A 90 22.27 27.35 -14.73
C LEU A 90 21.91 28.60 -15.55
N ALA A 91 20.62 28.96 -15.65
CA ALA A 91 20.15 30.17 -16.33
C ALA A 91 20.70 31.44 -15.66
N TYR A 92 20.72 31.48 -14.33
CA TYR A 92 21.31 32.58 -13.56
C TYR A 92 22.80 32.78 -13.91
N HIS A 93 23.58 31.71 -13.94
CA HIS A 93 25.00 31.77 -14.33
C HIS A 93 25.24 32.10 -15.81
N ARG A 94 24.22 32.02 -16.68
CA ARG A 94 24.29 32.51 -18.07
C ARG A 94 23.91 33.97 -18.21
N GLY A 95 23.35 34.59 -17.17
CA GLY A 95 22.78 35.93 -17.23
C GLY A 95 21.31 35.97 -17.65
N ASP A 96 20.67 34.82 -17.88
CA ASP A 96 19.26 34.71 -18.27
C ASP A 96 18.34 34.86 -17.04
N LEU A 97 18.32 36.06 -16.45
CA LEU A 97 17.67 36.32 -15.16
C LEU A 97 16.15 36.09 -15.18
N HIS A 98 15.49 36.35 -16.32
CA HIS A 98 14.06 36.11 -16.47
C HIS A 98 13.72 34.63 -16.34
N ASP A 99 14.43 33.79 -17.10
CA ASP A 99 14.24 32.33 -17.09
C ASP A 99 14.63 31.74 -15.73
N ALA A 100 15.74 32.22 -15.15
CA ALA A 100 16.16 31.83 -13.81
C ALA A 100 15.05 32.07 -12.78
N ARG A 101 14.47 33.28 -12.76
CA ARG A 101 13.38 33.63 -11.85
C ARG A 101 12.14 32.79 -12.09
N SER A 102 11.76 32.58 -13.35
CA SER A 102 10.60 31.76 -13.72
C SER A 102 10.75 30.31 -13.21
N LEU A 103 11.91 29.70 -13.46
CA LEU A 103 12.21 28.32 -13.04
C LEU A 103 12.28 28.18 -11.51
N LEU A 104 12.89 29.14 -10.82
CA LEU A 104 12.96 29.14 -9.35
C LEU A 104 11.58 29.37 -8.70
N ASN A 105 10.74 30.21 -9.27
CA ASN A 105 9.36 30.37 -8.80
C ASN A 105 8.56 29.07 -8.98
N ARG A 106 8.78 28.36 -10.10
CA ARG A 106 8.13 27.06 -10.36
C ARG A 106 8.59 25.98 -9.38
N SER A 107 9.88 25.93 -9.06
CA SER A 107 10.39 24.99 -8.05
C SER A 107 9.87 25.32 -6.66
N GLU A 108 9.82 26.59 -6.30
CA GLU A 108 9.29 27.06 -5.03
C GLU A 108 7.79 26.73 -4.88
N GLY A 109 7.00 26.88 -5.93
CA GLY A 109 5.60 26.44 -5.95
C GLY A 109 5.47 24.94 -5.67
N LEU A 110 6.23 24.10 -6.38
CA LEU A 110 6.27 22.66 -6.13
C LEU A 110 6.73 22.31 -4.71
N ARG A 111 7.76 22.98 -4.20
CA ARG A 111 8.25 22.79 -2.84
C ARG A 111 7.15 23.08 -1.83
N ARG A 112 6.41 24.18 -2.00
CA ARG A 112 5.28 24.53 -1.13
C ARG A 112 4.19 23.48 -1.19
N GLU A 113 3.88 22.92 -2.36
CA GLU A 113 2.87 21.86 -2.44
C GLU A 113 3.32 20.56 -1.75
N LEU A 114 4.61 20.23 -1.83
CA LEU A 114 5.18 18.97 -1.32
C LEU A 114 5.63 19.03 0.14
N THR A 115 5.64 20.22 0.77
CA THR A 115 6.09 20.41 2.16
C THR A 115 5.06 21.20 2.95
N LEU A 116 5.02 20.98 4.26
CA LEU A 116 4.23 21.81 5.16
C LEU A 116 5.05 23.04 5.53
N THR A 117 4.44 24.22 5.40
CA THR A 117 5.00 25.50 5.83
C THR A 117 4.32 25.98 7.10
N ALA A 118 4.80 27.06 7.70
CA ALA A 118 4.16 27.68 8.87
C ALA A 118 2.69 28.04 8.62
N ASP A 119 2.34 28.36 7.37
CA ASP A 119 0.96 28.68 6.96
C ASP A 119 -0.01 27.48 7.11
N ASP A 120 0.52 26.25 7.22
CA ASP A 120 -0.28 25.04 7.41
C ASP A 120 -0.41 24.63 8.88
N ASP A 121 0.22 25.33 9.83
CA ASP A 121 0.19 24.93 11.24
C ASP A 121 -1.22 24.99 11.82
N GLU A 122 -2.06 25.94 11.38
CA GLU A 122 -3.48 25.99 11.75
C GLU A 122 -4.24 24.74 11.27
N LYS A 123 -3.94 24.26 10.06
CA LYS A 123 -4.56 23.04 9.49
C LYS A 123 -4.13 21.80 10.25
N VAL A 124 -2.86 21.74 10.65
CA VAL A 124 -2.35 20.67 11.50
C VAL A 124 -3.05 20.71 12.86
N ALA A 125 -3.18 21.90 13.47
CA ALA A 125 -3.85 22.08 14.76
C ALA A 125 -5.32 21.63 14.72
N GLN A 126 -6.03 21.88 13.61
CA GLN A 126 -7.41 21.38 13.43
C GLN A 126 -7.48 19.85 13.43
N LEU A 127 -6.55 19.15 12.77
CA LEU A 127 -6.53 17.69 12.81
C LEU A 127 -6.13 17.15 14.19
N LEU A 128 -5.24 17.84 14.89
CA LEU A 128 -4.88 17.50 16.27
C LEU A 128 -6.07 17.63 17.21
N SER A 129 -6.88 18.69 17.07
CA SER A 129 -8.09 18.87 17.90
C SER A 129 -9.18 17.83 17.63
N MET A 130 -9.19 17.24 16.43
CA MET A 130 -10.01 16.06 16.11
C MET A 130 -9.50 14.75 16.76
N GLY A 131 -8.36 14.79 17.47
CA GLY A 131 -7.78 13.65 18.16
C GLY A 131 -6.85 12.79 17.31
N PHE A 132 -6.35 13.32 16.18
CA PHE A 132 -5.33 12.63 15.37
C PHE A 132 -3.91 12.93 15.87
N ASP A 133 -3.00 11.96 15.71
CA ASP A 133 -1.60 12.15 16.09
C ASP A 133 -0.91 13.10 15.10
N SER A 134 0.00 13.95 15.59
CA SER A 134 0.74 14.94 14.78
C SER A 134 1.37 14.35 13.52
N ARG A 135 2.04 13.20 13.63
CA ARG A 135 2.66 12.53 12.49
C ARG A 135 1.63 12.10 11.43
N THR A 136 0.48 11.58 11.87
CA THR A 136 -0.58 11.14 10.96
C THR A 136 -1.30 12.30 10.31
N ALA A 137 -1.57 13.37 11.07
CA ALA A 137 -2.17 14.60 10.58
C ALA A 137 -1.30 15.24 9.49
N ARG A 138 0.00 15.42 9.75
CA ARG A 138 0.95 15.99 8.79
C ARG A 138 1.06 15.15 7.51
N ALA A 139 1.17 13.83 7.65
CA ALA A 139 1.26 12.93 6.50
C ALA A 139 -0.04 12.93 5.66
N ALA A 140 -1.20 12.94 6.31
CA ALA A 140 -2.49 12.99 5.63
C ALA A 140 -2.72 14.32 4.91
N LEU A 141 -2.34 15.45 5.53
CA LEU A 141 -2.41 16.76 4.86
C LEU A 141 -1.58 16.77 3.58
N LEU A 142 -0.34 16.27 3.62
CA LEU A 142 0.49 16.20 2.41
C LEU A 142 -0.10 15.28 1.34
N ALA A 143 -0.65 14.13 1.73
CA ALA A 143 -1.29 13.21 0.79
C ALA A 143 -2.58 13.78 0.17
N CYS A 144 -3.30 14.62 0.90
CA CYS A 144 -4.59 15.17 0.50
C CYS A 144 -4.52 16.61 -0.02
N GLY A 145 -3.34 17.10 -0.41
CA GLY A 145 -3.19 18.44 -1.00
C GLY A 145 -3.49 19.58 -0.01
N LYS A 146 -3.20 19.36 1.28
CA LYS A 146 -3.38 20.31 2.39
C LYS A 146 -4.83 20.71 2.66
N ASP A 147 -5.77 19.84 2.30
CA ASP A 147 -7.18 19.95 2.65
C ASP A 147 -7.46 19.19 3.95
N VAL A 148 -7.96 19.90 4.97
CA VAL A 148 -8.21 19.36 6.31
C VAL A 148 -9.31 18.29 6.30
N LEU A 149 -10.41 18.54 5.59
CA LEU A 149 -11.55 17.62 5.57
C LEU A 149 -11.19 16.33 4.84
N ARG A 150 -10.51 16.45 3.70
CA ARG A 150 -10.02 15.29 2.95
C ARG A 150 -8.98 14.50 3.74
N ALA A 151 -8.08 15.18 4.45
CA ALA A 151 -7.09 14.53 5.30
C ALA A 151 -7.74 13.75 6.44
N ALA A 152 -8.72 14.34 7.13
CA ALA A 152 -9.46 13.66 8.20
C ALA A 152 -10.17 12.39 7.69
N ALA A 153 -10.90 12.50 6.57
CA ALA A 153 -11.55 11.36 5.93
C ALA A 153 -10.55 10.26 5.57
N CYS A 154 -9.42 10.62 4.96
CA CYS A 154 -8.38 9.68 4.58
C CYS A 154 -7.77 8.94 5.80
N ILE A 155 -7.58 9.62 6.93
CA ILE A 155 -7.08 8.99 8.16
C ILE A 155 -8.07 7.92 8.66
N VAL A 156 -9.36 8.26 8.70
CA VAL A 156 -10.42 7.34 9.14
C VAL A 156 -10.51 6.15 8.21
N GLU A 157 -10.58 6.38 6.89
CA GLU A 157 -10.63 5.31 5.88
C GLU A 157 -9.44 4.35 5.98
N LYS A 158 -8.22 4.87 6.16
CA LYS A 158 -7.02 4.04 6.33
C LYS A 158 -7.07 3.20 7.60
N ARG A 159 -7.56 3.77 8.71
CA ARG A 159 -7.74 3.03 9.98
C ARG A 159 -8.78 1.92 9.80
N ASP A 160 -9.91 2.21 9.18
CA ASP A 160 -10.97 1.24 8.92
C ASP A 160 -10.51 0.13 7.97
N ALA A 161 -9.81 0.47 6.89
CA ALA A 161 -9.24 -0.49 5.97
C ALA A 161 -8.25 -1.44 6.68
N ALA A 162 -7.38 -0.90 7.53
CA ALA A 162 -6.45 -1.69 8.33
C ALA A 162 -7.17 -2.63 9.32
N LEU A 163 -8.25 -2.16 9.96
CA LEU A 163 -9.07 -2.99 10.84
C LEU A 163 -9.79 -4.11 10.08
N ARG A 164 -10.35 -3.82 8.90
CA ARG A 164 -10.98 -4.82 8.03
C ARG A 164 -9.99 -5.88 7.58
N LEU A 165 -8.79 -5.47 7.18
CA LEU A 165 -7.72 -6.38 6.77
C LEU A 165 -7.32 -7.28 7.94
N ARG A 166 -7.08 -6.72 9.13
CA ARG A 166 -6.73 -7.50 10.33
C ARG A 166 -7.81 -8.51 10.70
N ARG A 167 -9.09 -8.13 10.66
CA ARG A 167 -10.21 -9.04 10.92
C ARG A 167 -10.27 -10.16 9.88
N SER A 168 -10.11 -9.84 8.60
CA SER A 168 -10.07 -10.83 7.51
C SER A 168 -8.91 -11.80 7.69
N ASP A 169 -7.72 -11.30 8.05
CA ASP A 169 -6.55 -12.13 8.29
C ASP A 169 -6.68 -13.00 9.55
N GLN A 170 -7.34 -12.49 10.61
CA GLN A 170 -7.67 -13.28 11.79
C GLN A 170 -8.62 -14.42 11.44
N LEU A 171 -9.72 -14.14 10.73
CA LEU A 171 -10.68 -15.16 10.30
C LEU A 171 -10.01 -16.21 9.40
N ARG A 172 -9.15 -15.80 8.47
CA ARG A 172 -8.39 -16.74 7.62
C ARG A 172 -7.48 -17.64 8.45
N ARG A 173 -6.80 -17.08 9.46
CA ARG A 173 -5.93 -17.87 10.35
C ARG A 173 -6.73 -18.84 11.23
N GLU A 174 -7.90 -18.42 11.71
CA GLU A 174 -8.81 -19.28 12.47
C GLU A 174 -9.31 -20.43 11.59
N GLN A 175 -9.77 -20.15 10.37
CA GLN A 175 -10.18 -21.17 9.40
C GLN A 175 -9.03 -22.14 9.08
N GLN A 176 -7.81 -21.63 8.89
CA GLN A 176 -6.64 -22.48 8.66
C GLN A 176 -6.32 -23.38 9.88
N ARG A 177 -6.43 -22.85 11.10
CA ARG A 177 -6.23 -23.63 12.33
C ARG A 177 -7.29 -24.72 12.48
N GLU A 178 -8.56 -24.39 12.19
CA GLU A 178 -9.66 -25.37 12.18
C GLU A 178 -9.39 -26.50 11.19
N LEU A 179 -9.01 -26.16 9.95
CA LEU A 179 -8.69 -27.16 8.92
C LEU A 179 -7.54 -28.09 9.33
N VAL A 180 -6.49 -27.52 9.95
CA VAL A 180 -5.37 -28.33 10.47
C VAL A 180 -5.84 -29.22 11.63
N ALA A 181 -6.73 -28.75 12.49
CA ALA A 181 -7.27 -29.54 13.60
C ALA A 181 -8.10 -30.74 13.13
N PHE A 182 -8.84 -30.63 12.03
CA PHE A 182 -9.59 -31.76 11.44
C PHE A 182 -8.69 -32.81 10.77
N GLY A 183 -7.43 -32.48 10.50
CA GLY A 183 -6.44 -33.38 9.93
C GLY A 183 -6.54 -33.55 8.41
N THR A 184 -5.80 -34.52 7.88
CA THR A 184 -5.76 -34.84 6.45
C THR A 184 -6.54 -36.11 6.12
N THR A 185 -7.07 -36.18 4.90
CA THR A 185 -7.65 -37.40 4.32
C THR A 185 -6.57 -38.46 4.09
N ALA A 186 -6.97 -39.70 3.78
CA ALA A 186 -6.04 -40.78 3.44
C ALA A 186 -5.15 -40.44 2.24
N ALA A 187 -5.67 -39.67 1.28
CA ALA A 187 -4.94 -39.13 0.13
C ALA A 187 -4.01 -37.94 0.46
N GLY A 188 -3.96 -37.47 1.72
CA GLY A 188 -3.10 -36.35 2.15
C GLY A 188 -3.66 -34.94 1.87
N HIS A 189 -4.92 -34.83 1.45
CA HIS A 189 -5.58 -33.54 1.25
C HIS A 189 -6.24 -33.03 2.52
N HIS A 190 -6.26 -31.71 2.72
CA HIS A 190 -7.06 -31.09 3.79
C HIS A 190 -8.55 -31.18 3.47
N VAL A 191 -9.40 -31.12 4.51
CA VAL A 191 -10.85 -31.08 4.34
C VAL A 191 -11.24 -29.84 3.53
N ALA A 192 -12.06 -30.01 2.49
CA ALA A 192 -12.51 -28.92 1.65
C ALA A 192 -13.50 -28.01 2.41
N LEU A 193 -13.15 -26.73 2.58
CA LEU A 193 -13.98 -25.75 3.32
C LEU A 193 -15.38 -25.61 2.72
N ASP A 194 -15.50 -25.61 1.40
CA ASP A 194 -16.78 -25.39 0.72
C ASP A 194 -17.74 -26.57 0.95
N ALA A 195 -17.23 -27.80 0.89
CA ALA A 195 -18.00 -29.01 1.20
C ALA A 195 -18.38 -29.05 2.69
N LEU A 196 -17.46 -28.68 3.59
CA LEU A 196 -17.72 -28.61 5.02
C LEU A 196 -18.81 -27.59 5.35
N ASN A 197 -18.74 -26.39 4.78
CA ASN A 197 -19.74 -25.35 4.98
C ASN A 197 -21.10 -25.76 4.38
N SER A 198 -21.11 -26.53 3.29
CA SER A 198 -22.34 -27.09 2.70
C SER A 198 -22.99 -28.14 3.61
N LEU A 199 -22.22 -29.01 4.27
CA LEU A 199 -22.77 -29.94 5.25
C LEU A 199 -23.27 -29.22 6.51
N VAL A 200 -22.57 -28.18 6.95
CA VAL A 200 -22.99 -27.37 8.10
C VAL A 200 -24.28 -26.59 7.80
N SER A 201 -24.45 -26.07 6.58
CA SER A 201 -25.69 -25.38 6.17
C SER A 201 -26.88 -26.34 6.05
N LEU A 202 -26.62 -27.63 5.76
CA LEU A 202 -27.62 -28.70 5.83
C LEU A 202 -28.00 -29.10 7.27
N GLY A 203 -27.34 -28.52 8.28
CA GLY A 203 -27.67 -28.71 9.70
C GLY A 203 -26.79 -29.74 10.42
N TYR A 204 -25.77 -30.31 9.77
CA TYR A 204 -24.85 -31.24 10.43
C TYR A 204 -23.84 -30.49 11.33
N PRO A 205 -23.53 -31.01 12.52
CA PRO A 205 -22.54 -30.39 13.39
C PRO A 205 -21.16 -30.39 12.72
N ARG A 206 -20.48 -29.24 12.78
CA ARG A 206 -19.19 -28.98 12.13
C ARG A 206 -18.11 -30.05 12.36
N PRO A 207 -17.88 -30.61 13.57
CA PRO A 207 -16.87 -31.66 13.74
C PRO A 207 -17.24 -32.99 13.06
N LEU A 208 -18.51 -33.37 13.10
CA LEU A 208 -19.01 -34.62 12.51
C LEU A 208 -19.00 -34.56 10.98
N ALA A 209 -19.38 -33.41 10.42
CA ALA A 209 -19.26 -33.15 8.98
C ALA A 209 -17.79 -33.19 8.51
N ALA A 210 -16.85 -32.66 9.30
CA ALA A 210 -15.43 -32.70 8.98
C ALA A 210 -14.86 -34.13 9.02
N GLU A 211 -15.28 -34.96 9.99
CA GLU A 211 -14.88 -36.36 10.05
C GLU A 211 -15.42 -37.18 8.88
N ALA A 212 -16.69 -36.99 8.51
CA ALA A 212 -17.28 -37.66 7.35
C ALA A 212 -16.53 -37.30 6.05
N LEU A 213 -16.26 -36.01 5.82
CA LEU A 213 -15.46 -35.56 4.67
C LEU A 213 -14.04 -36.11 4.69
N ARG A 214 -13.43 -36.25 5.88
CA ARG A 214 -12.10 -36.84 6.02
C ARG A 214 -12.08 -38.31 5.63
N ARG A 215 -13.10 -39.08 6.04
CA ARG A 215 -13.24 -40.52 5.73
C ARG A 215 -13.60 -40.77 4.26
N CYS A 216 -14.35 -39.85 3.66
CA CYS A 216 -14.83 -39.94 2.28
C CYS A 216 -14.00 -39.12 1.27
N GLU A 217 -12.77 -38.75 1.62
CA GLU A 217 -11.82 -38.05 0.73
C GLU A 217 -12.39 -36.78 0.05
N ASN A 218 -13.13 -35.95 0.80
CA ASN A 218 -13.83 -34.76 0.32
C ASN A 218 -14.93 -35.02 -0.73
N ASN A 219 -15.40 -36.25 -0.91
CA ASN A 219 -16.55 -36.55 -1.74
C ASN A 219 -17.86 -36.24 -0.99
N MET A 220 -18.60 -35.22 -1.45
CA MET A 220 -19.83 -34.74 -0.81
C MET A 220 -20.91 -35.83 -0.74
N ASP A 221 -21.16 -36.56 -1.83
CA ASP A 221 -22.24 -37.54 -1.91
C ASP A 221 -21.97 -38.76 -1.00
N ALA A 222 -20.72 -39.21 -0.99
CA ALA A 222 -20.27 -40.28 -0.10
C ALA A 222 -20.34 -39.85 1.38
N SER A 223 -19.97 -38.60 1.68
CA SER A 223 -20.06 -38.04 3.03
C SER A 223 -21.50 -37.94 3.50
N LEU A 224 -22.42 -37.47 2.65
CA LEU A 224 -23.85 -37.42 2.96
C LEU A 224 -24.42 -38.81 3.20
N THR A 225 -24.06 -39.79 2.39
CA THR A 225 -24.50 -41.19 2.55
C THR A 225 -23.99 -41.80 3.85
N GLN A 226 -22.76 -41.46 4.26
CA GLN A 226 -22.22 -41.86 5.55
C GLN A 226 -22.95 -41.18 6.71
N LEU A 227 -23.28 -39.90 6.58
CA LEU A 227 -23.99 -39.11 7.58
C LEU A 227 -25.47 -39.50 7.75
N THR A 228 -26.09 -40.07 6.72
CA THR A 228 -27.48 -40.55 6.78
C THR A 228 -27.61 -42.00 7.23
N SER A 229 -26.50 -42.73 7.37
CA SER A 229 -26.50 -44.10 7.91
C SER A 229 -26.92 -44.16 9.39
N GLU A 230 -27.49 -45.29 9.82
CA GLU A 230 -28.02 -45.48 11.19
C GLU A 230 -26.95 -45.21 12.29
N GLU A 231 -25.68 -45.52 12.01
CA GLU A 231 -24.55 -45.26 12.93
C GLU A 231 -24.26 -43.78 13.11
N ALA A 232 -24.43 -42.98 12.05
CA ALA A 232 -24.25 -41.54 12.12
C ALA A 232 -25.43 -40.85 12.84
N GLN A 233 -26.64 -41.37 12.69
CA GLN A 233 -27.82 -40.87 13.42
C GLN A 233 -27.66 -41.04 14.94
N VAL A 234 -27.13 -42.18 15.40
CA VAL A 234 -26.79 -42.39 16.83
C VAL A 234 -25.71 -41.42 17.32
N ALA A 235 -24.71 -41.11 16.50
CA ALA A 235 -23.68 -40.12 16.82
C ALA A 235 -24.24 -38.68 16.87
N LEU A 236 -25.18 -38.33 15.99
CA LEU A 236 -25.92 -37.07 16.03
C LEU A 236 -26.80 -36.97 17.28
N ASP A 237 -27.51 -38.03 17.64
CA ASP A 237 -28.40 -38.06 18.81
C ASP A 237 -27.63 -37.95 20.13
N THR A 238 -26.47 -38.59 20.24
CA THR A 238 -25.58 -38.48 21.40
C THR A 238 -24.96 -37.07 21.53
N LEU A 239 -24.59 -36.42 20.41
CA LEU A 239 -24.15 -35.03 20.40
C LEU A 239 -25.30 -34.04 20.71
N ALA A 240 -26.52 -34.33 20.24
CA ALA A 240 -27.72 -33.54 20.55
C ALA A 240 -28.09 -33.64 22.04
N CYS A 241 -27.96 -34.82 22.65
CA CYS A 241 -28.16 -35.04 24.09
C CYS A 241 -27.06 -34.39 24.96
N ALA A 242 -25.86 -34.20 24.42
CA ALA A 242 -24.74 -33.54 25.11
C ALA A 242 -24.77 -32.00 25.02
N SER A 243 -25.66 -31.40 24.21
CA SER A 243 -25.84 -29.95 24.15
C SER A 243 -26.53 -29.44 25.43
N PRO A 244 -25.99 -28.43 26.15
CA PRO A 244 -26.50 -27.98 27.45
C PRO A 244 -27.81 -27.16 27.38
N ALA A 245 -28.61 -27.33 26.32
CA ALA A 245 -29.88 -26.64 26.14
C ALA A 245 -31.07 -27.33 26.86
N SER A 246 -30.96 -28.61 27.19
CA SER A 246 -32.06 -29.37 27.85
C SER A 246 -32.05 -29.28 29.39
N ALA A 247 -30.92 -28.89 30.01
CA ALA A 247 -30.81 -28.85 31.48
C ALA A 247 -31.53 -27.66 32.16
N ARG A 248 -32.13 -26.73 31.41
CA ARG A 248 -32.81 -25.54 31.97
C ARG A 248 -34.33 -25.68 32.16
N ALA A 249 -34.94 -26.81 31.82
CA ALA A 249 -36.39 -26.98 31.90
C ALA A 249 -36.92 -27.65 33.19
N SER A 250 -36.05 -28.16 34.08
CA SER A 250 -36.49 -29.03 35.19
C SER A 250 -36.33 -28.47 36.61
N SER A 251 -36.05 -27.18 36.82
CA SER A 251 -35.85 -26.64 38.19
C SER A 251 -36.81 -25.54 38.66
N CYS A 252 -37.96 -25.34 38.00
CA CYS A 252 -38.96 -24.36 38.47
C CYS A 252 -40.35 -24.96 38.60
N VAL A 253 -40.55 -25.92 39.52
CA VAL A 253 -41.86 -26.13 40.16
C VAL A 253 -41.67 -26.50 41.64
N ALA A 254 -42.27 -25.65 42.49
CA ALA A 254 -42.79 -25.89 43.84
C ALA A 254 -41.83 -26.03 45.03
N ALA A 255 -41.87 -25.02 45.90
CA ALA A 255 -42.17 -25.21 47.32
C ALA A 255 -42.90 -23.94 47.85
N PRO A 256 -43.77 -24.09 48.87
CA PRO A 256 -44.92 -23.21 49.16
C PRO A 256 -44.60 -21.85 49.79
#